data_AF-A0A3M2II26-F1
#
_entry.id   AF-A0A3M2II26-F1
#
_cell.length_a   1.000
_cell.length_b   1.000
_cell.length_c   1.000
_cell.angle_alpha   90.00
_cell.angle_beta   90.00
_cell.angle_gamma   90.00
#
_symmetry.space_group_name_H-M   'P 1'
#
loop_
_entity.id
_entity.type
_entity.pdbx_description
1 polymer ?
#
loop_
_entity_poly.entity_id
_entity_poly.type
_entity_poly.pdbx_seq_one_letter_code
_entity_poly.pdbx_strand_id
1 'polypeptide(L)'
;MMLRRMLLSFLILACVGVALAQNGGTLTVTSQPSNCWVRIDSVLVGRTPIESFELSPGEHLVQVYPPQTGLWNLQEHVSRVIIHSGQEVRVHARFSTPVLINSVPYGAELFQDTTRLGLTPLYVPFEEYRGKLFRLVKEGYRPYEFRLTERKPLLARLQKAEPEAVSSPSRGKLLGFISRRNLKSKFSLLALTVATHWASFYFKNVADSNFDKYKRTADPHLRQRYWDNTRKYDRFSAIALGASFVSLGGLIYMVIWK
;
A
#
# COMPACT_ATOMS: atom_id res chain seq x y z
N MET A 1 79.87 -32.73 -21.17
CA MET A 1 79.06 -31.52 -20.88
C MET A 1 77.97 -31.24 -21.93
N MET A 2 77.52 -32.23 -22.72
CA MET A 2 76.49 -32.05 -23.77
C MET A 2 75.20 -32.86 -23.56
N LEU A 3 75.19 -33.86 -22.67
CA LEU A 3 74.00 -34.73 -22.49
C LEU A 3 72.99 -34.21 -21.45
N ARG A 4 73.42 -33.29 -20.57
CA ARG A 4 72.57 -32.69 -19.52
C ARG A 4 71.77 -31.46 -19.99
N ARG A 5 72.07 -30.95 -21.20
CA ARG A 5 71.38 -29.81 -21.82
C ARG A 5 70.27 -30.23 -22.80
N MET A 6 70.20 -31.50 -23.21
CA MET A 6 69.16 -32.01 -24.11
C MET A 6 67.90 -32.54 -23.39
N LEU A 7 67.97 -32.79 -22.07
CA LEU A 7 66.79 -33.19 -21.29
C LEU A 7 65.99 -32.00 -20.75
N LEU A 8 66.58 -30.80 -20.69
CA LEU A 8 65.84 -29.59 -20.28
C LEU A 8 65.02 -28.98 -21.44
N SER A 9 65.34 -29.31 -22.69
CA SER A 9 64.59 -28.89 -23.87
C SER A 9 63.44 -29.84 -24.24
N PHE A 10 63.36 -31.02 -23.63
CA PHE A 10 62.20 -31.92 -23.76
C PHE A 10 61.15 -31.71 -22.67
N LEU A 11 61.50 -31.03 -21.58
CA LEU A 11 60.58 -30.70 -20.48
C LEU A 11 60.01 -29.27 -20.54
N ILE A 12 60.12 -28.62 -21.71
CA ILE A 12 59.43 -27.34 -22.00
C ILE A 12 58.42 -27.53 -23.16
N LEU A 13 58.28 -28.75 -23.70
CA LEU A 13 57.36 -29.04 -24.82
C LEU A 13 56.07 -29.78 -24.42
N ALA A 14 55.78 -29.92 -23.11
CA ALA A 14 54.55 -30.56 -22.63
C ALA A 14 53.67 -29.63 -21.77
N CYS A 15 53.98 -28.33 -21.74
CA CYS A 15 53.09 -27.28 -21.23
C CYS A 15 52.75 -26.29 -22.33
N VAL A 16 52.49 -26.77 -23.56
CA VAL A 16 51.47 -26.09 -24.35
C VAL A 16 50.18 -26.46 -23.65
N GLY A 17 49.78 -25.62 -22.69
CA GLY A 17 48.46 -25.69 -22.12
C GLY A 17 47.50 -25.74 -23.30
N VAL A 18 46.89 -26.90 -23.48
CA VAL A 18 45.72 -27.05 -24.33
C VAL A 18 44.74 -26.07 -23.71
N ALA A 19 44.68 -24.85 -24.26
CA ALA A 19 43.51 -24.04 -24.17
C ALA A 19 42.45 -24.92 -24.83
N LEU A 20 41.80 -25.76 -24.04
CA LEU A 20 40.54 -26.34 -24.40
C LEU A 20 39.70 -25.10 -24.68
N ALA A 21 39.62 -24.73 -25.95
CA ALA A 21 38.49 -24.01 -26.49
C ALA A 21 37.31 -24.92 -26.18
N GLN A 22 36.82 -24.87 -24.94
CA GLN A 22 35.50 -25.33 -24.62
C GLN A 22 34.64 -24.40 -25.45
N ASN A 23 34.28 -24.85 -26.65
CA ASN A 23 33.26 -24.21 -27.45
C ASN A 23 32.07 -24.11 -26.51
N GLY A 24 31.83 -22.93 -25.96
CA GLY A 24 30.69 -22.68 -25.09
C GLY A 24 29.40 -22.86 -25.88
N GLY A 25 28.28 -22.79 -25.17
CA GLY A 25 27.02 -22.47 -25.83
C GLY A 25 26.70 -20.99 -25.62
N THR A 26 25.64 -20.53 -26.29
CA THR A 26 25.14 -19.17 -26.14
C THR A 26 23.76 -19.18 -25.50
N LEU A 27 23.49 -18.20 -24.64
CA LEU A 27 22.20 -17.99 -24.01
C LEU A 27 21.62 -16.65 -24.44
N THR A 28 20.40 -16.68 -24.94
CA THR A 28 19.60 -15.49 -25.22
C THR A 28 18.47 -15.38 -24.20
N VAL A 29 18.41 -14.26 -23.46
CA VAL A 29 17.40 -14.00 -22.43
C VAL A 29 16.54 -12.80 -22.83
N THR A 30 15.24 -13.03 -22.98
CA THR A 30 14.26 -11.99 -23.31
C THR A 30 13.19 -11.91 -22.22
N SER A 31 12.51 -10.76 -22.13
CA SER A 31 11.39 -10.62 -21.20
C SER A 31 10.27 -9.74 -21.75
N GLN A 32 9.05 -9.97 -21.24
CA GLN A 32 7.89 -9.11 -21.44
C GLN A 32 7.30 -8.71 -20.08
N PRO A 33 7.28 -7.42 -19.72
CA PRO A 33 7.86 -6.28 -20.44
C PRO A 33 9.41 -6.33 -20.47
N SER A 34 10.02 -5.62 -21.41
CA SER A 34 11.49 -5.57 -21.58
C SER A 34 12.19 -4.78 -20.46
N ASN A 35 13.54 -4.69 -20.51
CA ASN A 35 14.38 -3.96 -19.55
C ASN A 35 14.37 -4.53 -18.11
N CYS A 36 14.14 -5.85 -17.98
CA CYS A 36 14.22 -6.58 -16.72
C CYS A 36 15.66 -6.95 -16.38
N TRP A 37 16.08 -6.85 -15.11
CA TRP A 37 17.41 -7.29 -14.68
C TRP A 37 17.56 -8.80 -14.79
N VAL A 38 18.75 -9.27 -15.18
CA VAL A 38 19.08 -10.69 -15.34
C VAL A 38 20.33 -11.02 -14.53
N ARG A 39 20.22 -12.10 -13.76
CA ARG A 39 21.32 -12.73 -13.04
C ARG A 39 21.50 -14.16 -13.54
N ILE A 40 22.74 -14.54 -13.78
CA ILE A 40 23.14 -15.90 -14.19
C ILE A 40 24.17 -16.38 -13.17
N ASP A 41 23.93 -17.54 -12.55
CA ASP A 41 24.81 -18.15 -11.54
C ASP A 41 25.29 -17.17 -10.46
N SER A 42 24.35 -16.40 -9.91
CA SER A 42 24.59 -15.37 -8.90
C SER A 42 25.26 -14.07 -9.40
N VAL A 43 25.72 -14.01 -10.66
CA VAL A 43 26.32 -12.81 -11.26
C VAL A 43 25.26 -11.97 -11.98
N LEU A 44 25.24 -10.67 -11.71
CA LEU A 44 24.37 -9.73 -12.43
C LEU A 44 24.96 -9.48 -13.82
N VAL A 45 24.28 -9.94 -14.88
CA VAL A 45 24.80 -9.86 -16.25
C VAL A 45 24.35 -8.59 -16.95
N GLY A 46 23.13 -8.13 -16.68
CA GLY A 46 22.59 -6.94 -17.31
C GLY A 46 21.07 -6.92 -17.33
N ARG A 47 20.49 -6.35 -18.38
CA ARG A 47 19.04 -6.26 -18.57
C ARG A 47 18.61 -6.88 -19.89
N THR A 48 17.43 -7.49 -19.92
CA THR A 48 16.86 -8.06 -21.14
C THR A 48 16.54 -6.97 -22.19
N PRO A 49 16.73 -7.23 -23.50
CA PRO A 49 17.25 -8.48 -24.05
C PRO A 49 18.75 -8.64 -23.85
N ILE A 50 19.18 -9.86 -23.48
CA ILE A 50 20.58 -10.29 -23.52
C ILE A 50 20.67 -11.26 -24.70
N GLU A 51 21.55 -10.98 -25.64
CA GLU A 51 21.72 -11.77 -26.86
C GLU A 51 23.06 -12.48 -26.84
N SER A 52 23.05 -13.76 -27.21
CA SER A 52 24.26 -14.56 -27.44
C SER A 52 25.28 -14.54 -26.29
N PHE A 53 24.83 -14.61 -25.03
CA PHE A 53 25.73 -14.62 -23.88
C PHE A 53 26.46 -15.97 -23.78
N GLU A 54 27.78 -15.96 -23.89
CA GLU A 54 28.59 -17.17 -23.86
C GLU A 54 28.66 -17.79 -22.46
N LEU A 55 28.39 -19.09 -22.37
CA LEU A 55 28.45 -19.88 -21.16
C LEU A 55 29.22 -21.18 -21.41
N SER A 56 29.96 -21.63 -20.39
CA SER A 56 30.56 -22.96 -20.39
C SER A 56 29.48 -24.03 -20.54
N PRO A 57 29.77 -25.20 -21.12
CA PRO A 57 28.82 -26.31 -21.07
C PRO A 57 28.51 -26.72 -19.62
N GLY A 58 27.24 -26.94 -19.30
CA GLY A 58 26.81 -27.28 -17.94
C GLY A 58 25.42 -26.75 -17.57
N GLU A 59 25.02 -26.94 -16.31
CA GLU A 59 23.80 -26.36 -15.76
C GLU A 59 24.04 -24.92 -15.30
N HIS A 60 23.13 -24.02 -15.68
CA HIS A 60 23.16 -22.62 -15.30
C HIS A 60 21.81 -22.19 -14.72
N LEU A 61 21.84 -21.35 -13.68
CA LEU A 61 20.66 -20.76 -13.07
C LEU A 61 20.44 -19.36 -13.61
N VAL A 62 19.33 -19.16 -14.32
CA VAL A 62 18.92 -17.87 -14.88
C VAL A 62 17.79 -17.30 -14.02
N GLN A 63 18.02 -16.13 -13.44
CA GLN A 63 17.04 -15.37 -12.67
C GLN A 63 16.75 -14.05 -13.39
N VAL A 64 15.50 -13.82 -13.76
CA VAL A 64 15.05 -12.55 -14.33
C VAL A 64 14.16 -11.85 -13.32
N TYR A 65 14.47 -10.60 -13.01
CA TYR A 65 13.75 -9.80 -12.03
C TYR A 65 12.64 -8.98 -12.68
N PRO A 66 11.49 -8.82 -12.03
CA PRO A 66 10.41 -7.99 -12.54
C PRO A 66 10.85 -6.52 -12.73
N PRO A 67 10.23 -5.79 -13.67
CA PRO A 67 10.60 -4.41 -14.02
C PRO A 67 10.31 -3.41 -12.89
N GLN A 68 9.32 -3.70 -12.04
CA GLN A 68 8.90 -2.86 -10.93
C GLN A 68 9.37 -3.50 -9.63
N THR A 69 10.28 -2.80 -8.95
CA THR A 69 10.79 -3.21 -7.63
C THR A 69 9.81 -2.78 -6.54
N GLY A 70 9.78 -3.53 -5.42
CA GLY A 70 8.99 -3.17 -4.23
C GLY A 70 7.53 -3.64 -4.24
N LEU A 71 7.10 -4.39 -5.25
CA LEU A 71 5.81 -5.09 -5.24
C LEU A 71 6.00 -6.49 -4.68
N TRP A 72 5.52 -6.70 -3.45
CA TRP A 72 5.67 -7.93 -2.66
C TRP A 72 5.15 -9.21 -3.35
N ASN A 73 4.26 -9.06 -4.34
CA ASN A 73 3.65 -10.15 -5.08
C ASN A 73 4.22 -10.38 -6.49
N LEU A 74 5.24 -9.62 -6.91
CA LEU A 74 5.95 -9.86 -8.17
C LEU A 74 7.18 -10.73 -7.92
N GLN A 75 7.07 -12.00 -8.29
CA GLN A 75 8.16 -12.96 -8.19
C GLN A 75 9.11 -12.85 -9.38
N GLU A 76 10.39 -13.16 -9.14
CA GLU A 76 11.38 -13.37 -10.18
C GLU A 76 11.08 -14.63 -11.00
N HIS A 77 11.43 -14.61 -12.29
CA HIS A 77 11.38 -15.79 -13.13
C HIS A 77 12.70 -16.55 -12.96
N VAL A 78 12.61 -17.81 -12.52
CA VAL A 78 13.75 -18.68 -12.28
C VAL A 78 13.72 -19.84 -13.27
N SER A 79 14.80 -20.02 -14.02
CA SER A 79 14.96 -21.12 -14.98
C SER A 79 16.32 -21.79 -14.79
N ARG A 80 16.33 -23.13 -14.78
CA ARG A 80 17.56 -23.92 -14.88
C ARG A 80 17.71 -24.39 -16.31
N VAL A 81 18.83 -24.04 -16.94
CA VAL A 81 19.12 -24.39 -18.32
C VAL A 81 20.39 -25.22 -18.40
N ILE A 82 20.42 -26.18 -19.32
CA ILE A 82 21.62 -26.99 -19.61
C ILE A 82 22.18 -26.48 -20.94
N ILE A 83 23.41 -25.98 -20.90
CA ILE A 83 24.12 -25.48 -22.07
C ILE A 83 25.06 -26.59 -22.58
N HIS A 84 24.96 -26.91 -23.87
CA HIS A 84 25.92 -27.77 -24.56
C HIS A 84 26.80 -26.94 -25.50
N SER A 85 27.94 -27.52 -25.87
CA SER A 85 28.89 -26.88 -26.79
C SER A 85 28.26 -26.55 -28.14
N GLY A 86 28.37 -25.29 -28.58
CA GLY A 86 27.81 -24.80 -29.84
C GLY A 86 26.27 -24.68 -29.86
N GLN A 87 25.58 -24.92 -28.74
CA GLN A 87 24.13 -24.81 -28.66
C GLN A 87 23.70 -23.38 -28.30
N GLU A 88 22.67 -22.87 -28.96
CA GLU A 88 21.93 -21.67 -28.52
C GLU A 88 20.73 -22.10 -27.66
N VAL A 89 20.62 -21.56 -26.45
CA VAL A 89 19.46 -21.73 -25.57
C VAL A 89 18.74 -20.39 -25.41
N ARG A 90 17.40 -20.43 -25.37
CA ARG A 90 16.57 -19.24 -25.24
C ARG A 90 15.70 -19.32 -24.00
N VAL A 91 15.76 -18.28 -23.16
CA VAL A 91 14.89 -18.09 -22.00
C VAL A 91 14.00 -16.87 -22.25
N HIS A 92 12.70 -17.05 -22.05
CA HIS A 92 11.72 -15.97 -22.18
C HIS A 92 10.92 -15.81 -20.90
N ALA A 93 11.18 -14.73 -20.17
CA ALA A 93 10.47 -14.40 -18.93
C ALA A 93 9.22 -13.56 -19.22
N ARG A 94 8.10 -13.87 -18.57
CA ARG A 94 6.87 -13.06 -18.64
C ARG A 94 6.47 -12.61 -17.25
N PHE A 95 6.33 -11.31 -17.08
CA PHE A 95 5.81 -10.73 -15.84
C PHE A 95 4.43 -10.12 -16.12
N SER A 96 3.45 -10.52 -15.31
CA SER A 96 2.14 -9.85 -15.30
C SER A 96 2.28 -8.55 -14.51
N THR A 97 2.22 -7.41 -15.19
CA THR A 97 2.18 -6.10 -14.54
C THR A 97 0.81 -5.91 -13.88
N PRO A 98 0.72 -5.78 -12.55
CA PRO A 98 -0.54 -5.51 -11.89
C PRO A 98 -1.01 -4.08 -12.20
N VAL A 99 -2.31 -3.85 -12.04
CA VAL A 99 -2.90 -2.51 -12.15
C VAL A 99 -3.08 -1.93 -10.76
N LEU A 100 -2.62 -0.69 -10.58
CA LEU A 100 -2.86 0.08 -9.37
C LEU A 100 -4.28 0.67 -9.40
N ILE A 101 -5.09 0.33 -8.39
CA ILE A 101 -6.40 0.92 -8.16
C ILE A 101 -6.28 1.84 -6.95
N ASN A 102 -6.56 3.12 -7.17
CA ASN A 102 -6.47 4.16 -6.15
C ASN A 102 -7.80 4.92 -6.06
N SER A 103 -8.06 5.56 -4.90
CA SER A 103 -9.25 6.36 -4.70
C SER A 103 -8.99 7.66 -3.96
N VAL A 104 -9.86 8.64 -4.17
CA VAL A 104 -9.92 9.89 -3.39
C VAL A 104 -11.33 10.02 -2.80
N PRO A 105 -11.49 9.97 -1.46
CA PRO A 105 -10.45 9.78 -0.45
C PRO A 105 -9.85 8.36 -0.46
N TYR A 106 -8.66 8.22 0.16
CA TYR A 106 -7.95 6.95 0.31
C TYR A 106 -8.66 5.96 1.24
N GLY A 107 -8.28 4.68 1.15
CA GLY A 107 -8.78 3.63 2.02
C GLY A 107 -10.24 3.29 1.74
N ALA A 108 -10.63 3.27 0.47
CA ALA A 108 -11.89 2.69 0.02
C ALA A 108 -11.73 1.17 -0.11
N GLU A 109 -12.75 0.42 0.27
CA GLU A 109 -12.78 -1.03 0.16
C GLU A 109 -13.02 -1.42 -1.30
N LEU A 110 -12.14 -2.27 -1.85
CA LEU A 110 -12.28 -2.81 -3.19
C LEU A 110 -12.91 -4.20 -3.13
N PHE A 111 -14.04 -4.34 -3.81
CA PHE A 111 -14.75 -5.60 -3.99
C PHE A 111 -14.69 -6.03 -5.46
N GLN A 112 -14.54 -7.33 -5.67
CA GLN A 112 -14.87 -8.00 -6.91
C GLN A 112 -16.05 -8.93 -6.63
N ASP A 113 -17.19 -8.65 -7.26
CA ASP A 113 -18.49 -9.21 -6.90
C ASP A 113 -18.78 -9.08 -5.39
N THR A 114 -18.81 -10.21 -4.66
CA THR A 114 -19.03 -10.28 -3.20
C THR A 114 -17.73 -10.37 -2.40
N THR A 115 -16.59 -10.59 -3.05
CA THR A 115 -15.30 -10.82 -2.37
C THR A 115 -14.55 -9.51 -2.17
N ARG A 116 -14.21 -9.22 -0.91
CA ARG A 116 -13.38 -8.07 -0.55
C ARG A 116 -11.90 -8.39 -0.83
N LEU A 117 -11.28 -7.64 -1.73
CA LEU A 117 -9.85 -7.80 -2.05
C LEU A 117 -8.94 -6.99 -1.12
N GLY A 118 -9.41 -5.86 -0.61
CA GLY A 118 -8.62 -5.02 0.30
C GLY A 118 -9.04 -3.55 0.30
N LEU A 119 -8.10 -2.67 0.64
CA LEU A 119 -8.28 -1.21 0.69
C LEU A 119 -7.41 -0.52 -0.35
N THR A 120 -7.90 0.56 -0.96
CA THR A 120 -7.10 1.42 -1.85
C THR A 120 -6.07 2.26 -1.08
N PRO A 121 -4.88 2.52 -1.65
CA PRO A 121 -4.38 2.05 -2.95
C PRO A 121 -4.05 0.54 -2.93
N LEU A 122 -4.44 -0.19 -3.97
CA LEU A 122 -4.25 -1.64 -4.09
C LEU A 122 -3.78 -2.05 -5.49
N TYR A 123 -2.78 -2.93 -5.57
CA TYR A 123 -2.35 -3.55 -6.82
C TYR A 123 -3.13 -4.84 -7.07
N VAL A 124 -3.73 -4.96 -8.25
CA VAL A 124 -4.53 -6.13 -8.65
C VAL A 124 -3.93 -6.79 -9.90
N PRO A 125 -3.77 -8.13 -9.94
CA PRO A 125 -3.26 -8.83 -11.12
C PRO A 125 -4.19 -8.61 -12.33
N PHE A 126 -3.72 -7.94 -13.37
CA PHE A 126 -4.59 -7.57 -14.49
C PHE A 126 -5.17 -8.79 -15.22
N GLU A 127 -4.35 -9.80 -15.51
CA GLU A 127 -4.81 -10.97 -16.29
C GLU A 127 -5.90 -11.78 -15.57
N GLU A 128 -5.82 -11.89 -14.25
CA GLU A 128 -6.81 -12.62 -13.45
C GLU A 128 -8.16 -11.88 -13.36
N TYR A 129 -8.13 -10.55 -13.47
CA TYR A 129 -9.28 -9.69 -13.21
C TYR A 129 -9.77 -8.91 -14.43
N ARG A 130 -9.18 -9.15 -15.60
CA ARG A 130 -9.54 -8.46 -16.84
C ARG A 130 -11.01 -8.65 -17.18
N GLY A 131 -11.71 -7.55 -17.44
CA GLY A 131 -13.13 -7.52 -17.79
C GLY A 131 -14.09 -7.68 -16.60
N LYS A 132 -13.61 -8.01 -15.40
CA LYS A 132 -14.46 -8.14 -14.21
C LYS A 132 -14.94 -6.78 -13.72
N LEU A 133 -16.13 -6.76 -13.12
CA LEU A 133 -16.72 -5.60 -12.48
C LEU A 133 -16.16 -5.47 -11.06
N PHE A 134 -15.72 -4.28 -10.72
CA PHE A 134 -15.25 -3.90 -9.40
C PHE A 134 -16.17 -2.87 -8.79
N ARG A 135 -16.30 -2.91 -7.47
CA ARG A 135 -17.03 -1.94 -6.68
C ARG A 135 -16.15 -1.40 -5.57
N LEU A 136 -15.96 -0.08 -5.56
CA LEU A 136 -15.33 0.65 -4.47
C LEU A 136 -16.38 1.17 -3.50
N VAL A 137 -16.17 0.91 -2.21
CA VAL A 137 -17.06 1.36 -1.13
C VAL A 137 -16.28 2.17 -0.12
N LYS A 138 -16.79 3.33 0.26
CA LYS A 138 -16.24 4.18 1.32
C LYS A 138 -17.39 4.81 2.09
N GLU A 139 -17.29 4.79 3.42
CA GLU A 139 -18.29 5.40 4.30
C GLU A 139 -18.54 6.88 3.95
N GLY A 140 -19.80 7.25 3.74
CA GLY A 140 -20.20 8.62 3.35
C GLY A 140 -20.03 8.96 1.87
N TYR A 141 -19.65 8.00 1.02
CA TYR A 141 -19.50 8.17 -0.43
C TYR A 141 -20.40 7.21 -1.19
N ARG A 142 -20.84 7.65 -2.39
CA ARG A 142 -21.57 6.76 -3.31
C ARG A 142 -20.62 5.65 -3.79
N PRO A 143 -21.08 4.39 -3.88
CA PRO A 143 -20.29 3.32 -4.47
C PRO A 143 -19.83 3.69 -5.87
N TYR A 144 -18.60 3.34 -6.21
CA TYR A 144 -18.03 3.58 -7.53
C TYR A 144 -17.75 2.24 -8.20
N GLU A 145 -18.38 2.01 -9.35
CA GLU A 145 -18.23 0.78 -10.11
C GLU A 145 -17.44 1.00 -11.39
N PHE A 146 -16.56 0.06 -11.73
CA PHE A 146 -15.79 0.10 -12.97
C PHE A 146 -15.43 -1.31 -13.43
N ARG A 147 -15.15 -1.46 -14.72
CA ARG A 147 -14.58 -2.69 -15.29
C ARG A 147 -13.10 -2.52 -15.56
N LEU A 148 -12.30 -3.53 -15.22
CA LEU A 148 -10.87 -3.52 -15.47
C LEU A 148 -10.58 -3.90 -16.94
N THR A 149 -10.56 -2.91 -17.84
CA THR A 149 -10.37 -3.13 -19.29
C THR A 149 -8.94 -2.86 -19.75
N GLU A 150 -8.28 -1.86 -19.15
CA GLU A 150 -6.95 -1.39 -19.56
C GLU A 150 -5.88 -1.70 -18.50
N ARG A 151 -4.65 -1.93 -18.95
CA ARG A 151 -3.45 -2.06 -18.11
C ARG A 151 -2.91 -0.70 -17.69
N LYS A 152 -3.76 0.17 -17.14
CA LYS A 152 -3.38 1.50 -16.66
C LYS A 152 -3.86 1.71 -15.23
N PRO A 153 -3.12 2.48 -14.41
CA PRO A 153 -3.58 2.86 -13.08
C PRO A 153 -4.95 3.54 -13.14
N LEU A 154 -5.85 3.14 -12.24
CA LEU A 154 -7.15 3.78 -12.07
C LEU A 154 -7.11 4.70 -10.85
N LEU A 155 -7.57 5.94 -11.02
CA LEU A 155 -7.82 6.88 -9.92
C LEU A 155 -9.32 7.18 -9.84
N ALA A 156 -10.03 6.54 -8.93
CA ALA A 156 -11.44 6.78 -8.69
C ALA A 156 -11.64 8.00 -7.77
N ARG A 157 -12.31 9.03 -8.26
CA ARG A 157 -12.71 10.18 -7.43
C ARG A 157 -14.13 9.94 -6.91
N LEU A 158 -14.24 9.58 -5.64
CA LEU A 158 -15.52 9.21 -5.05
C LEU A 158 -16.36 10.46 -4.80
N GLN A 159 -17.64 10.39 -5.16
CA GLN A 159 -18.60 11.45 -4.90
C GLN A 159 -19.20 11.23 -3.51
N LYS A 160 -19.27 12.29 -2.71
CA LYS A 160 -19.93 12.24 -1.41
C LYS A 160 -21.37 11.80 -1.62
N ALA A 161 -21.84 10.87 -0.81
CA ALA A 161 -23.26 10.57 -0.77
C ALA A 161 -23.94 11.84 -0.26
N GLU A 162 -24.72 12.48 -1.13
CA GLU A 162 -25.72 13.44 -0.71
C GLU A 162 -26.55 12.72 0.36
N PRO A 163 -26.79 13.33 1.54
CA PRO A 163 -27.69 12.72 2.49
C PRO A 163 -28.97 12.48 1.70
N GLU A 164 -29.37 11.21 1.56
CA GLU A 164 -30.74 10.92 1.21
C GLU A 164 -31.55 11.81 2.13
N ALA A 165 -32.42 12.64 1.55
CA ALA A 165 -33.38 13.39 2.32
C ALA A 165 -34.09 12.31 3.12
N VAL A 166 -33.66 12.12 4.36
CA VAL A 166 -34.26 11.22 5.31
C VAL A 166 -35.69 11.63 5.24
N SER A 167 -36.53 10.79 4.60
CA SER A 167 -37.96 10.98 4.56
C SER A 167 -38.30 11.33 5.99
N SER A 168 -38.72 12.59 6.16
CA SER A 168 -38.87 13.19 7.48
C SER A 168 -39.50 12.13 8.35
N PRO A 169 -38.86 11.69 9.45
CA PRO A 169 -39.45 10.65 10.26
C PRO A 169 -40.87 11.12 10.49
N SER A 170 -41.87 10.31 10.06
CA SER A 170 -43.28 10.64 10.24
C SER A 170 -43.35 11.28 11.61
N ARG A 171 -43.72 12.57 11.71
CA ARG A 171 -43.60 13.35 12.96
C ARG A 171 -44.41 12.60 14.02
N GLY A 172 -43.78 11.60 14.63
CA GLY A 172 -44.24 10.97 15.82
C GLY A 172 -44.29 12.10 16.81
N LYS A 173 -45.27 12.06 17.70
CA LYS A 173 -45.32 12.96 18.85
C LYS A 173 -44.07 12.69 19.71
N LEU A 174 -42.91 13.21 19.28
CA LEU A 174 -41.60 13.11 19.94
C LEU A 174 -41.64 13.82 21.31
N LEU A 175 -42.62 14.70 21.49
CA LEU A 175 -42.88 15.45 22.71
C LEU A 175 -44.11 14.95 23.48
N GLY A 176 -44.67 13.79 23.14
CA GLY A 176 -45.82 13.22 23.86
C GLY A 176 -45.48 12.71 25.27
N PHE A 177 -44.21 12.39 25.53
CA PHE A 177 -43.74 11.80 26.79
C PHE A 177 -43.07 12.79 27.74
N ILE A 178 -42.74 14.00 27.27
CA ILE A 178 -42.04 14.99 28.10
C ILE A 178 -43.09 15.72 28.95
N SER A 179 -43.22 15.30 30.20
CA SER A 179 -44.04 16.00 31.21
C SER A 179 -43.73 17.50 31.21
N ARG A 180 -44.79 18.34 31.14
CA ARG A 180 -44.69 19.81 31.20
C ARG A 180 -44.11 20.33 32.52
N ARG A 181 -44.02 19.47 33.54
CA ARG A 181 -43.39 19.80 34.83
C ARG A 181 -41.90 20.04 34.64
N ASN A 182 -41.40 21.16 35.18
CA ASN A 182 -39.98 21.56 35.16
C ASN A 182 -39.35 21.66 33.76
N LEU A 183 -40.15 22.00 32.74
CA LEU A 183 -39.73 22.04 31.33
C LEU A 183 -38.53 22.97 31.10
N LYS A 184 -38.48 24.12 31.79
CA LYS A 184 -37.35 25.06 31.73
C LYS A 184 -36.03 24.39 32.13
N SER A 185 -36.04 23.60 33.21
CA SER A 185 -34.86 22.88 33.71
C SER A 185 -34.42 21.75 32.75
N LYS A 186 -35.38 21.09 32.08
CA LYS A 186 -35.08 20.05 31.07
C LYS A 186 -34.36 20.68 29.88
N PHE A 187 -34.89 21.78 29.36
CA PHE A 187 -34.25 22.49 28.26
C PHE A 187 -32.92 23.16 28.65
N SER A 188 -32.77 23.63 29.89
CA SER A 188 -31.49 24.19 30.35
C SER A 188 -30.40 23.12 30.42
N LEU A 189 -30.71 21.93 30.98
CA LEU A 189 -29.76 20.81 31.01
C LEU A 189 -29.44 20.29 29.61
N LEU A 190 -30.43 20.22 28.72
CA LEU A 190 -30.20 19.85 27.32
C LEU A 190 -29.26 20.85 26.63
N ALA A 191 -29.54 22.16 26.77
CA ALA A 191 -28.71 23.21 26.21
C ALA A 191 -27.28 23.16 26.77
N LEU A 192 -27.14 22.96 28.09
CA LEU A 192 -25.84 22.81 28.75
C LEU A 192 -25.08 21.59 28.25
N THR A 193 -25.74 20.43 28.09
CA THR A 193 -25.14 19.21 27.55
C THR A 193 -24.61 19.45 26.15
N VAL A 194 -25.41 20.03 25.26
CA VAL A 194 -25.00 20.31 23.87
C VAL A 194 -23.84 21.32 23.84
N ALA A 195 -23.95 22.42 24.60
CA ALA A 195 -22.92 23.46 24.65
C ALA A 195 -21.57 22.90 25.16
N THR A 196 -21.59 22.10 26.22
CA THR A 196 -20.38 21.48 26.79
C THR A 196 -19.81 20.39 25.88
N HIS A 197 -20.64 19.64 25.15
CA HIS A 197 -20.18 18.69 24.13
C HIS A 197 -19.49 19.40 22.95
N TRP A 198 -20.07 20.49 22.47
CA TRP A 198 -19.45 21.33 21.44
C TRP A 198 -18.15 21.96 21.91
N ALA A 199 -18.10 22.47 23.15
CA ALA A 199 -16.87 22.99 23.74
C ALA A 199 -15.79 21.89 23.83
N SER A 200 -16.15 20.68 24.25
CA SER A 200 -15.25 19.53 24.28
C SER A 200 -14.64 19.23 22.90
N PHE A 201 -15.49 19.14 21.87
CA PHE A 201 -15.06 18.92 20.49
C PHE A 201 -14.16 20.04 19.98
N TYR A 202 -14.52 21.30 20.22
CA TYR A 202 -13.71 22.45 19.85
C TYR A 202 -12.31 22.38 20.48
N PHE A 203 -12.22 22.18 21.80
CA PHE A 203 -10.94 22.09 22.48
C PHE A 203 -10.11 20.90 22.02
N LYS A 204 -10.75 19.76 21.71
CA LYS A 204 -10.03 18.60 21.19
C LYS A 204 -9.37 18.90 19.84
N ASN A 205 -10.09 19.53 18.92
CA ASN A 205 -9.54 19.94 17.63
C ASN A 205 -8.38 20.94 17.77
N VAL A 206 -8.48 21.88 18.72
CA VAL A 206 -7.38 22.82 19.01
C VAL A 206 -6.16 22.09 19.58
N ALA A 207 -6.36 21.09 20.46
CA ALA A 207 -5.26 20.27 20.99
C ALA A 207 -4.56 19.49 19.87
N ASP A 208 -5.33 18.81 19.03
CA ASP A 208 -4.79 18.01 17.92
C ASP A 208 -4.02 18.87 16.91
N SER A 209 -4.51 20.08 16.61
CA SER A 209 -3.79 21.04 15.77
C SER A 209 -2.46 21.49 16.36
N ASN A 210 -2.37 21.69 17.69
CA ASN A 210 -1.10 21.99 18.36
C ASN A 210 -0.16 20.79 18.35
N PHE A 211 -0.69 19.57 18.53
CA PHE A 211 0.11 18.36 18.48
C PHE A 211 0.68 18.09 17.09
N ASP A 212 -0.06 18.41 16.03
CA ASP A 212 0.44 18.35 14.65
C ASP A 212 1.57 19.34 14.40
N LYS A 213 1.50 20.55 14.96
CA LYS A 213 2.59 21.53 14.91
C LYS A 213 3.82 21.03 15.68
N TYR A 214 3.63 20.48 16.88
CA TYR A 214 4.69 19.84 17.67
C TYR A 214 5.47 18.78 16.86
N LYS A 215 4.77 17.90 16.14
CA LYS A 215 5.39 16.83 15.32
C LYS A 215 6.21 17.36 14.14
N ARG A 216 5.92 18.56 13.63
CA ARG A 216 6.54 19.12 12.42
C ARG A 216 7.62 20.16 12.72
N THR A 217 7.74 20.64 13.96
CA THR A 217 8.66 21.72 14.33
C THR A 217 9.97 21.19 14.92
N ALA A 218 11.09 21.65 14.35
CA ALA A 218 12.44 21.33 14.83
C ALA A 218 12.95 22.28 15.94
N ASP A 219 12.37 23.48 16.07
CA ASP A 219 12.74 24.47 17.10
C ASP A 219 12.30 24.01 18.51
N PRO A 220 13.24 23.88 19.48
CA PRO A 220 12.93 23.47 20.85
C PRO A 220 11.93 24.36 21.59
N HIS A 221 12.00 25.69 21.43
CA HIS A 221 11.15 26.62 22.16
C HIS A 221 9.70 26.56 21.66
N LEU A 222 9.52 26.48 20.33
CA LEU A 222 8.22 26.32 19.73
C LEU A 222 7.63 24.93 20.03
N ARG A 223 8.45 23.88 20.03
CA ARG A 223 8.03 22.52 20.37
C ARG A 223 7.46 22.45 21.79
N GLN A 224 8.15 23.03 22.77
CA GLN A 224 7.67 23.08 24.14
C GLN A 224 6.32 23.81 24.24
N ARG A 225 6.19 24.98 23.59
CA ARG A 225 4.94 25.75 23.58
C ARG A 225 3.76 24.97 22.98
N TYR A 226 3.97 24.27 21.86
CA TYR A 226 2.92 23.46 21.24
C TYR A 226 2.53 22.27 22.11
N TRP A 227 3.49 21.63 22.77
CA TRP A 227 3.21 20.55 23.72
C TRP A 227 2.38 21.04 24.91
N ASP A 228 2.76 22.18 25.51
CA ASP A 228 2.05 22.75 26.65
C ASP A 228 0.62 23.16 26.27
N ASN A 229 0.44 23.76 25.08
CA ASN A 229 -0.89 24.06 24.55
C ASN A 229 -1.72 22.80 24.28
N THR A 230 -1.11 21.73 23.73
CA THR A 230 -1.79 20.45 23.51
C THR A 230 -2.36 19.94 24.82
N ARG A 231 -1.54 19.84 25.88
CA ARG A 231 -1.99 19.37 27.20
C ARG A 231 -3.05 20.27 27.82
N LYS A 232 -2.93 21.59 27.65
CA LYS A 232 -3.92 22.55 28.16
C LYS A 232 -5.29 22.32 27.54
N TYR A 233 -5.36 22.25 26.21
CA TYR A 233 -6.64 22.09 25.50
C TYR A 233 -7.21 20.67 25.61
N ASP A 234 -6.38 19.63 25.67
CA ASP A 234 -6.85 18.27 25.97
C ASP A 234 -7.51 18.20 27.36
N ARG A 235 -6.93 18.85 28.37
CA ARG A 235 -7.55 18.94 29.71
C ARG A 235 -8.89 19.68 29.67
N PHE A 236 -8.97 20.81 28.96
CA PHE A 236 -10.24 21.53 28.80
C PHE A 236 -11.29 20.70 28.08
N SER A 237 -10.90 19.95 27.04
CA SER A 237 -11.78 19.01 26.35
C SER A 237 -12.32 17.95 27.30
N ALA A 238 -11.45 17.31 28.09
CA ALA A 238 -11.84 16.29 29.06
C ALA A 238 -12.78 16.84 30.14
N ILE A 239 -12.51 18.04 30.68
CA ILE A 239 -13.38 18.70 31.66
C ILE A 239 -14.76 18.99 31.05
N ALA A 240 -14.79 19.56 29.83
CA ALA A 240 -16.04 19.87 29.15
C ALA A 240 -16.85 18.60 28.82
N LEU A 241 -16.18 17.52 28.42
CA LEU A 241 -16.81 16.22 28.18
C LEU A 241 -17.41 15.64 29.47
N GLY A 242 -16.66 15.70 30.58
CA GLY A 242 -17.15 15.30 31.89
C GLY A 242 -18.39 16.09 32.32
N ALA A 243 -18.36 17.42 32.17
CA ALA A 243 -19.52 18.27 32.45
C ALA A 243 -20.73 17.93 31.58
N SER A 244 -20.51 17.58 30.30
CA SER A 244 -21.56 17.14 29.38
C SER A 244 -22.24 15.86 29.87
N PHE A 245 -21.47 14.87 30.32
CA PHE A 245 -22.03 13.63 30.87
C PHE A 245 -22.78 13.85 32.18
N VAL A 246 -22.29 14.71 33.06
CA VAL A 246 -23.01 15.08 34.31
C VAL A 246 -24.34 15.76 33.96
N SER A 247 -24.35 16.72 33.05
CA SER A 247 -25.57 17.41 32.60
C SER A 247 -26.55 16.46 31.92
N LEU A 248 -26.06 15.57 31.07
CA LEU A 248 -26.87 14.55 30.40
C LEU A 248 -27.47 13.56 31.40
N GLY A 249 -26.68 13.08 32.36
CA GLY A 249 -27.16 12.22 33.43
C GLY A 249 -28.24 12.89 34.26
N GLY A 250 -28.06 14.17 34.60
CA GLY A 250 -29.08 14.98 35.27
C GLY A 250 -30.35 15.13 34.44
N LEU A 251 -30.22 15.34 33.13
CA LEU A 251 -31.36 15.40 32.21
C LEU A 251 -32.12 14.07 32.17
N ILE A 252 -31.41 12.95 31.99
CA ILE A 252 -31.99 11.60 31.94
C ILE A 252 -32.71 11.29 33.26
N TYR A 253 -32.06 11.55 34.39
CA TYR A 253 -32.66 11.37 35.72
C TYR A 253 -33.97 12.15 35.86
N MET A 254 -33.98 13.42 35.43
CA MET A 254 -35.18 14.28 35.52
C MET A 254 -36.26 13.97 34.49
N VAL A 255 -35.96 13.19 33.45
CA VAL A 255 -36.96 12.71 32.48
C VAL A 255 -37.58 11.40 32.95
N ILE A 256 -36.80 10.51 33.58
CA ILE A 256 -37.26 9.16 33.95
C ILE A 256 -37.85 9.11 35.36
N TRP A 257 -37.23 9.79 36.34
CA TRP A 257 -37.54 9.62 37.76
C TRP A 257 -38.25 10.83 38.43
N LYS A 258 -38.54 11.91 37.71
CA LYS A 258 -39.28 13.10 38.22
C LYS A 258 -40.31 13.66 37.24
#